data_AF-A0A1T1BVN9-F1
#
_entry.id   AF-A0A1T1BVN9-F1
#
_cell.length_a   1.000
_cell.length_b   1.000
_cell.length_c   1.000
_cell.angle_alpha   90.00
_cell.angle_beta   90.00
_cell.angle_gamma   90.00
#
_symmetry.space_group_name_H-M   'P 1'
#
loop_
_entity.id
_entity.type
_entity.pdbx_description
1 polymer ?
#
loop_
_entity_poly.entity_id
_entity_poly.type
_entity_poly.pdbx_seq_one_letter_code
_entity_poly.pdbx_strand_id
1 'polypeptide(L)'
;MDRKKFLRNGLFGLGAIIALPTAISSCSKDNDNESSDDTGNNSGGDCSVSPTETKGPFPILTPAQYVRASIIGDRTGVALLMTLTIEDKSNGCTPLTNVFVDVWQCDKDGLYSQYSTQTSASYLRGRQTMDVLT
;
A
#
# COMPACT_ATOMS: atom_id res chain seq x y z
N MET A 1 10.11 31.64 9.92
CA MET A 1 10.55 30.57 10.85
C MET A 1 11.48 29.64 10.09
N ASP A 2 12.78 29.79 10.32
CA ASP A 2 13.84 29.16 9.54
C ASP A 2 14.17 27.74 10.03
N ARG A 3 13.97 26.77 9.15
CA ARG A 3 14.07 25.31 9.40
C ARG A 3 15.50 24.77 9.55
N LYS A 4 16.49 25.62 9.86
CA LYS A 4 17.93 25.25 9.81
C LYS A 4 18.65 25.23 11.17
N LYS A 5 17.94 25.46 12.28
CA LYS A 5 18.56 25.48 13.63
C LYS A 5 18.39 24.21 14.46
N PHE A 6 17.59 23.24 14.01
CA PHE A 6 17.27 22.05 14.83
C PHE A 6 18.34 20.94 14.77
N LEU A 7 19.10 20.83 13.68
CA LEU A 7 20.07 19.73 13.49
C LEU A 7 21.47 20.00 14.06
N ARG A 8 21.74 21.16 14.68
CA ARG A 8 23.10 21.55 15.10
C ARG A 8 23.46 21.29 16.56
N ASN A 9 22.51 20.90 17.42
CA ASN A 9 22.76 20.80 18.87
C ASN A 9 22.58 19.39 19.46
N GLY A 10 22.53 18.34 18.64
CA GLY A 10 22.20 16.98 19.08
C GLY A 10 23.34 15.96 19.16
N LEU A 11 24.63 16.34 19.05
CA LEU A 11 25.72 15.36 19.08
C LEU A 11 27.04 15.95 19.63
N PHE A 12 27.12 16.10 20.95
CA PHE A 12 28.39 16.22 21.67
C PHE A 12 28.31 15.43 22.98
N GLY A 13 28.29 14.10 22.84
CA GLY A 13 28.66 13.17 23.90
C GLY A 13 30.00 12.54 23.55
N LEU A 14 31.09 13.02 24.16
CA LEU A 14 32.40 12.36 24.19
C LEU A 14 33.03 12.62 25.58
N GLY A 15 32.51 11.92 26.59
CA GLY A 15 33.18 11.71 27.86
C GLY A 15 34.03 10.44 27.76
N ALA A 16 35.32 10.57 28.00
CA ALA A 16 36.29 9.47 27.97
C ALA A 16 36.14 8.56 29.20
N ILE A 17 36.06 7.24 29.00
CA ILE A 17 36.43 6.23 29.99
C ILE A 17 37.25 5.14 29.31
N ILE A 18 38.40 4.85 29.92
CA ILE A 18 39.51 4.03 29.47
C ILE A 18 39.32 2.56 29.91
N ALA A 19 39.62 1.64 28.99
CA ALA A 19 40.08 0.24 29.13
C ALA A 19 39.36 -0.78 30.06
N LEU A 20 39.04 -1.96 29.51
CA LEU A 20 39.61 -3.28 29.85
C LEU A 20 38.95 -4.39 28.97
N PRO A 21 39.68 -5.43 28.52
CA PRO A 21 39.14 -6.51 27.69
C PRO A 21 38.72 -7.73 28.54
N THR A 22 37.45 -8.13 28.47
CA THR A 22 37.00 -9.46 28.94
C THR A 22 35.91 -10.01 28.03
N ALA A 23 36.22 -11.14 27.42
CA ALA A 23 35.28 -11.98 26.70
C ALA A 23 34.23 -12.58 27.65
N ILE A 24 32.96 -12.50 27.27
CA ILE A 24 31.81 -13.27 27.79
C ILE A 24 30.63 -12.94 26.84
N SER A 25 29.75 -13.83 26.40
CA SER A 25 29.52 -15.22 26.73
C SER A 25 28.90 -15.89 25.51
N SER A 26 29.32 -17.12 25.26
CA SER A 26 28.62 -18.13 24.47
C SER A 26 27.13 -18.12 24.82
N CYS A 27 26.25 -18.01 23.83
CA CYS A 27 24.87 -18.45 23.98
C CYS A 27 24.91 -19.98 24.02
N SER A 28 24.90 -20.52 25.24
CA SER A 28 24.64 -21.94 25.46
C SER A 28 23.28 -22.29 24.87
N LYS A 29 23.29 -23.44 24.21
CA LYS A 29 22.13 -24.17 23.73
C LYS A 29 21.46 -24.81 24.94
N ASP A 30 20.36 -24.24 25.41
CA ASP A 30 19.40 -24.99 26.22
C ASP A 30 18.34 -25.57 25.28
N ASN A 31 18.33 -26.89 25.20
CA ASN A 31 17.31 -27.66 24.50
C ASN A 31 16.10 -27.76 25.45
N ASP A 32 15.24 -26.75 25.43
CA ASP A 32 13.90 -26.90 25.96
C ASP A 32 13.08 -27.63 24.90
N ASN A 33 12.96 -28.94 25.11
CA ASN A 33 12.02 -29.79 24.38
C ASN A 33 10.62 -29.50 24.92
N GLU A 34 10.09 -28.31 24.59
CA GLU A 34 8.66 -28.05 24.69
C GLU A 34 7.98 -28.79 23.53
N SER A 35 7.40 -29.94 23.88
CA SER A 35 6.31 -30.52 23.11
C SER A 35 5.13 -29.56 23.16
N SER A 36 5.18 -28.52 22.32
CA SER A 36 3.98 -27.78 21.94
C SER A 36 3.19 -28.68 21.01
N ASP A 37 2.08 -29.18 21.55
CA ASP A 37 0.95 -29.72 20.84
C ASP A 37 0.67 -28.85 19.61
N ASP A 38 0.87 -29.41 18.42
CA ASP A 38 0.51 -28.84 17.13
C ASP A 38 -1.02 -28.82 17.03
N THR A 39 -1.63 -27.94 17.82
CA THR A 39 -3.01 -27.54 17.59
C THR A 39 -2.94 -26.54 16.45
N GLY A 40 -3.09 -27.04 15.22
CA GLY A 40 -3.00 -26.31 13.97
C GLY A 40 -3.55 -24.89 14.08
N ASN A 41 -2.64 -23.94 14.29
CA ASN A 41 -2.97 -22.54 14.30
C ASN A 41 -3.16 -22.16 12.85
N ASN A 42 -4.43 -22.01 12.45
CA ASN A 42 -4.80 -21.45 11.17
C ASN A 42 -3.97 -20.17 10.97
N SER A 43 -3.02 -20.21 10.05
CA SER A 43 -2.21 -19.06 9.67
C SER A 43 -3.12 -18.09 8.93
N GLY A 44 -4.06 -17.47 9.65
CA GLY A 44 -4.77 -16.31 9.17
C GLY A 44 -3.73 -15.23 8.99
N GLY A 45 -3.47 -14.85 7.74
CA GLY A 45 -2.52 -13.78 7.44
C GLY A 45 -2.89 -12.54 8.26
N ASP A 46 -1.92 -11.91 8.90
CA ASP A 46 -2.18 -10.68 9.62
C ASP A 46 -2.16 -9.49 8.65
N CYS A 47 -3.28 -9.20 7.98
CA CYS A 47 -3.46 -7.97 7.20
C CYS A 47 -3.96 -6.83 8.10
N SER A 48 -3.86 -5.58 7.66
CA SER A 48 -4.43 -4.43 8.38
C SER A 48 -5.53 -3.77 7.55
N VAL A 49 -6.46 -3.08 8.23
CA VAL A 49 -7.51 -2.32 7.54
C VAL A 49 -6.85 -1.15 6.82
N SER A 50 -7.04 -1.07 5.51
CA SER A 50 -6.57 0.06 4.70
C SER A 50 -7.22 1.37 5.17
N PRO A 51 -6.49 2.50 5.18
CA PRO A 51 -7.07 3.78 5.55
C PRO A 51 -8.17 4.19 4.56
N THR A 52 -9.16 4.92 5.05
CA THR A 52 -10.25 5.46 4.22
C THR A 52 -9.95 6.90 3.85
N GLU A 53 -10.17 7.23 2.58
CA GLU A 53 -10.03 8.58 2.05
C GLU A 53 -11.37 9.12 1.54
N THR A 54 -11.47 10.45 1.40
CA THR A 54 -12.63 11.06 0.75
C THR A 54 -12.58 10.83 -0.77
N LYS A 55 -13.73 10.53 -1.37
CA LYS A 55 -13.87 10.26 -2.82
C LYS A 55 -13.38 11.40 -3.73
N GLY A 56 -13.43 12.64 -3.24
CA GLY A 56 -13.10 13.83 -4.03
C GLY A 56 -14.11 14.17 -5.14
N PRO A 57 -13.88 15.25 -5.90
CA PRO A 57 -14.88 15.85 -6.79
C PRO A 57 -14.97 15.23 -8.19
N PHE A 58 -14.08 14.31 -8.57
CA PHE A 58 -13.94 13.83 -9.97
C PHE A 58 -14.14 12.32 -10.19
N PRO A 59 -15.16 11.67 -9.60
CA PRO A 59 -15.38 10.24 -9.79
C PRO A 59 -15.74 9.86 -11.23
N ILE A 60 -15.81 8.57 -11.53
CA ILE A 60 -16.35 8.12 -12.82
C ILE A 60 -17.88 8.32 -12.79
N LEU A 61 -18.46 9.02 -13.77
CA LEU A 61 -19.89 9.32 -13.79
C LEU A 61 -20.76 8.07 -14.08
N THR A 62 -20.29 7.21 -14.99
CA THR A 62 -20.97 5.96 -15.39
C THR A 62 -20.01 4.76 -15.35
N PRO A 63 -19.56 4.31 -14.17
CA PRO A 63 -18.48 3.31 -14.04
C PRO A 63 -18.71 2.01 -14.83
N ALA A 64 -19.96 1.54 -14.90
CA ALA A 64 -20.33 0.32 -15.62
C ALA A 64 -20.06 0.40 -17.14
N GLN A 65 -19.93 1.59 -17.71
CA GLN A 65 -19.60 1.78 -19.13
C GLN A 65 -18.08 1.72 -19.40
N TYR A 66 -17.25 1.65 -18.35
CA TYR A 66 -15.79 1.72 -18.46
C TYR A 66 -15.10 0.48 -17.90
N VAL A 67 -15.64 -0.71 -18.17
CA VAL A 67 -14.99 -1.98 -17.81
C VAL A 67 -13.83 -2.26 -18.77
N ARG A 68 -12.61 -1.89 -18.37
CA ARG A 68 -11.39 -2.03 -19.18
C ARG A 68 -10.13 -2.05 -18.32
N ALA A 69 -9.15 -2.86 -18.72
CA ALA A 69 -7.86 -2.95 -18.03
C ALA A 69 -6.94 -1.77 -18.37
N SER A 70 -6.79 -1.46 -19.66
CA SER A 70 -6.06 -0.26 -20.08
C SER A 70 -6.97 0.96 -20.03
N ILE A 71 -6.59 1.94 -19.22
CA ILE A 71 -7.31 3.21 -19.08
C ILE A 71 -6.59 4.37 -19.79
N ILE A 72 -5.43 4.14 -20.43
CA ILE A 72 -4.56 5.20 -20.96
C ILE A 72 -5.28 6.12 -21.96
N GLY A 73 -6.11 5.53 -22.83
CA GLY A 73 -6.74 6.27 -23.93
C GLY A 73 -5.67 6.86 -24.86
N ASP A 74 -5.73 8.17 -25.07
CA ASP A 74 -4.82 8.95 -25.91
C ASP A 74 -3.75 9.73 -25.11
N ARG A 75 -3.63 9.46 -23.81
CA ARG A 75 -2.74 10.21 -22.92
C ARG A 75 -1.29 9.78 -23.08
N THR A 76 -0.39 10.76 -22.99
CA THR A 76 1.06 10.54 -22.88
C THR A 76 1.49 10.56 -21.42
N GLY A 77 2.55 9.82 -21.08
CA GLY A 77 3.07 9.73 -19.73
C GLY A 77 3.99 8.53 -19.53
N VAL A 78 4.32 8.25 -18.27
CA VAL A 78 5.03 7.03 -17.86
C VAL A 78 4.01 5.93 -17.62
N ALA A 79 4.22 4.76 -18.21
CA ALA A 79 3.31 3.63 -18.01
C ALA A 79 3.37 3.12 -16.56
N LEU A 80 2.20 2.95 -15.96
CA LEU A 80 2.02 2.32 -14.65
C LEU A 80 1.15 1.08 -14.81
N LEU A 81 1.69 -0.07 -14.44
CA LEU A 81 0.90 -1.28 -14.24
C LEU A 81 0.43 -1.32 -12.79
N MET A 82 -0.87 -1.31 -12.56
CA MET A 82 -1.47 -1.34 -11.24
C MET A 82 -2.13 -2.71 -11.02
N THR A 83 -1.60 -3.47 -10.07
CA THR A 83 -2.19 -4.72 -9.58
C THR A 83 -2.68 -4.47 -8.16
N LEU A 84 -3.96 -4.74 -7.91
CA LEU A 84 -4.59 -4.56 -6.61
C LEU A 84 -5.11 -5.91 -6.12
N THR A 85 -4.83 -6.23 -4.87
CA THR A 85 -5.43 -7.36 -4.15
C THR A 85 -6.33 -6.78 -3.08
N ILE A 86 -7.60 -7.19 -3.07
CA ILE A 86 -8.56 -6.78 -2.06
C ILE A 86 -8.81 -7.96 -1.15
N GLU A 87 -8.64 -7.78 0.16
CA GLU A 87 -8.75 -8.85 1.17
C GLU A 87 -9.80 -8.51 2.22
N ASP A 88 -10.41 -9.54 2.80
CA ASP A 88 -11.35 -9.40 3.91
C ASP A 88 -10.67 -9.67 5.25
N LYS A 89 -10.41 -8.60 6.02
CA LYS A 89 -9.83 -8.71 7.37
C LYS A 89 -10.71 -9.51 8.33
N SER A 90 -12.03 -9.50 8.16
CA SER A 90 -12.95 -10.25 9.02
C SER A 90 -12.95 -11.76 8.72
N ASN A 91 -12.48 -12.14 7.54
CA ASN A 91 -12.38 -13.53 7.09
C ASN A 91 -10.92 -13.93 6.85
N GLY A 92 -10.05 -13.67 7.83
CA GLY A 92 -8.66 -14.16 7.81
C GLY A 92 -7.79 -13.62 6.66
N CYS A 93 -8.11 -12.43 6.15
CA CYS A 93 -7.39 -11.79 5.04
C CYS A 93 -7.47 -12.59 3.73
N THR A 94 -8.59 -13.26 3.52
CA THR A 94 -8.86 -13.98 2.28
C THR A 94 -9.15 -12.99 1.13
N PRO A 95 -8.62 -13.22 -0.08
CA PRO A 95 -8.93 -12.39 -1.24
C PRO A 95 -10.44 -12.36 -1.57
N LEU A 96 -10.97 -11.17 -1.80
CA LEU A 96 -12.35 -10.96 -2.22
C LEU A 96 -12.50 -11.14 -3.73
N THR A 97 -13.59 -11.81 -4.12
CA THR A 97 -14.02 -11.95 -5.52
C THR A 97 -15.29 -11.16 -5.78
N ASN A 98 -15.58 -10.87 -7.04
CA ASN A 98 -16.81 -10.20 -7.48
C ASN A 98 -17.02 -8.79 -6.89
N VAL A 99 -15.96 -8.16 -6.37
CA VAL A 99 -15.98 -6.76 -5.95
C VAL A 99 -15.53 -5.85 -7.09
N PHE A 100 -16.17 -4.69 -7.23
CA PHE A 100 -15.80 -3.71 -8.24
C PHE A 100 -14.72 -2.77 -7.71
N VAL A 101 -13.68 -2.56 -8.52
CA VAL A 101 -12.64 -1.56 -8.27
C VAL A 101 -12.69 -0.52 -9.37
N ASP A 102 -12.98 0.72 -8.96
CA ASP A 102 -13.01 1.90 -9.84
C ASP A 102 -11.75 2.72 -9.64
N VAL A 103 -11.04 3.01 -10.75
CA VAL A 103 -9.83 3.83 -10.76
C VAL A 103 -10.03 5.01 -11.69
N TRP A 104 -9.70 6.20 -11.22
CA TRP A 104 -9.65 7.41 -12.02
C TRP A 104 -8.49 8.31 -11.60
N GLN A 105 -7.90 9.02 -12.56
CA GLN A 105 -6.88 10.03 -12.27
C GLN A 105 -6.89 11.16 -13.32
N CYS A 106 -6.17 12.24 -13.03
CA CYS A 106 -5.84 13.27 -14.02
C CYS A 106 -4.76 12.80 -14.98
N ASP A 107 -4.63 13.50 -16.11
CA ASP A 107 -3.44 13.41 -16.95
C ASP A 107 -2.27 14.24 -16.39
N LYS A 108 -1.15 14.27 -17.14
CA LYS A 108 0.08 14.98 -16.76
C LYS A 108 -0.09 16.47 -16.52
N ASP A 109 -1.13 17.10 -17.10
CA ASP A 109 -1.41 18.53 -16.96
C ASP A 109 -2.45 18.80 -15.86
N GLY A 110 -2.88 17.76 -15.13
CA GLY A 110 -3.84 17.87 -14.04
C GLY A 110 -5.30 17.85 -14.49
N LEU A 111 -5.59 17.51 -15.75
CA LEU A 111 -6.94 17.53 -16.29
C LEU A 111 -7.63 16.17 -16.11
N TYR A 112 -8.82 16.21 -15.50
CA TYR A 112 -9.69 15.04 -15.34
C TYR A 112 -10.69 14.95 -16.49
N SER A 113 -10.69 13.83 -17.21
CA SER A 113 -11.69 13.53 -18.24
C SER A 113 -13.12 13.52 -17.65
N GLN A 114 -14.17 13.74 -18.44
CA GLN A 114 -15.58 13.91 -18.03
C GLN A 114 -15.90 15.23 -17.29
N TYR A 115 -14.91 16.05 -16.95
CA TYR A 115 -15.12 17.27 -16.17
C TYR A 115 -14.51 18.51 -16.84
N SER A 116 -15.01 19.69 -16.47
CA SER A 116 -14.50 20.98 -16.94
C SER A 116 -14.39 21.05 -18.48
N THR A 117 -13.20 21.29 -19.03
CA THR A 117 -12.96 21.36 -20.48
C THR A 117 -12.87 19.98 -21.16
N GLN A 118 -12.97 18.89 -20.39
CA GLN A 118 -12.78 17.51 -20.86
C GLN A 118 -14.07 16.67 -20.82
N THR A 119 -15.25 17.30 -20.88
CA THR A 119 -16.55 16.62 -20.71
C THR A 119 -16.86 15.54 -21.73
N SER A 120 -16.29 15.62 -22.95
CA SER A 120 -16.43 14.60 -23.99
C SER A 120 -15.38 13.49 -23.92
N ALA A 121 -14.34 13.66 -23.10
CA ALA A 121 -13.26 12.69 -22.96
C ALA A 121 -13.56 11.68 -21.86
N SER A 122 -12.96 10.50 -21.97
CA SER A 122 -13.06 9.44 -20.98
C SER A 122 -11.74 8.75 -20.66
N TYR A 123 -10.58 9.31 -21.00
CA TYR A 123 -9.28 8.73 -20.67
C TYR A 123 -9.07 8.59 -19.15
N LEU A 124 -8.14 7.73 -18.74
CA LEU A 124 -7.67 7.49 -17.37
C LEU A 124 -8.79 7.19 -16.36
N ARG A 125 -9.80 6.45 -16.80
CA ARG A 125 -10.93 5.97 -15.98
C ARG A 125 -11.24 4.51 -16.30
N GLY A 126 -11.41 3.67 -15.30
CA GLY A 126 -11.75 2.27 -15.54
C GLY A 126 -12.35 1.59 -14.32
N ARG A 127 -13.13 0.55 -14.59
CA ARG A 127 -13.64 -0.42 -13.63
C ARG A 127 -13.07 -1.78 -13.95
N GLN A 128 -12.71 -2.54 -12.94
CA GLN A 128 -12.48 -3.98 -13.03
C GLN A 128 -13.29 -4.70 -11.94
N THR A 129 -13.58 -5.97 -12.18
CA THR A 129 -14.12 -6.87 -11.16
C THR A 129 -12.98 -7.74 -10.67
N MET A 130 -12.82 -7.88 -9.35
CA MET A 130 -11.83 -8.78 -8.79
C MET A 130 -12.21 -10.23 -9.07
N ASP A 131 -11.23 -11.02 -9.49
CA ASP A 131 -11.32 -12.46 -9.68
C ASP A 131 -10.26 -13.15 -8.79
N VAL A 132 -10.43 -14.44 -8.55
CA VAL A 132 -9.38 -15.25 -7.93
C VAL A 132 -8.21 -15.29 -8.89
N LEU A 133 -6.99 -15.04 -8.40
CA LEU A 133 -5.78 -15.38 -9.16
C LEU A 133 -5.82 -16.91 -9.36
N THR A 134 -6.19 -17.36 -10.56
CA THR A 134 -6.09 -18.76 -10.96
C THR A 134 -4.75 -19.04 -11.62
#